data_AF-A0A9D5H3M6-F1
#
_entry.id   AF-A0A9D5H3M6-F1
#
_cell.length_a   1.000
_cell.length_b   1.000
_cell.length_c   1.000
_cell.angle_alpha   90.00
_cell.angle_beta   90.00
_cell.angle_gamma   90.00
#
_symmetry.space_group_name_H-M   'P 1'
#
loop_
_entity.id
_entity.type
_entity.pdbx_description
1 polymer ?
#
loop_
_entity_poly.entity_id
_entity_poly.type
_entity_poly.pdbx_seq_one_letter_code
_entity_poly.pdbx_strand_id
1 'polypeptide(L)'
;MSCDVMSSLINNCENFMLHGPPEMAVSPQCCQGLLSLADIAGESILARKFICACIVSFIDDYGPNATTIARLPGLCRVSLGFPVDPNIDCRYIV
;
A
#
# COMPACT_ATOMS: atom_id res chain seq x y z
N MET A 1 -13.64 -10.59 1.64
CA MET A 1 -12.96 -9.82 0.59
C MET A 1 -11.53 -10.33 0.52
N SER A 2 -10.98 -10.54 -0.67
CA SER A 2 -9.62 -11.04 -0.86
C SER A 2 -8.70 -9.90 -1.28
N CYS A 3 -7.43 -9.95 -0.87
CA CYS A 3 -6.45 -8.90 -1.16
C CYS A 3 -5.98 -8.88 -2.63
N ASP A 4 -6.57 -9.72 -3.49
CA ASP A 4 -6.25 -9.82 -4.93
C ASP A 4 -6.31 -8.48 -5.66
N VAL A 5 -7.27 -7.62 -5.30
CA VAL A 5 -7.39 -6.27 -5.88
C VAL A 5 -6.16 -5.43 -5.51
N MET A 6 -5.69 -5.53 -4.27
CA MET A 6 -4.50 -4.82 -3.82
C MET A 6 -3.25 -5.32 -4.55
N SER A 7 -3.05 -6.64 -4.57
CA SER A 7 -1.92 -7.28 -5.26
C SER A 7 -1.86 -6.89 -6.74
N SER A 8 -3.02 -6.84 -7.40
CA SER A 8 -3.12 -6.41 -8.81
C SER A 8 -2.72 -4.95 -9.02
N LEU A 9 -3.07 -4.06 -8.08
CA LEU A 9 -2.79 -2.63 -8.19
C LEU A 9 -1.33 -2.29 -7.87
N ILE A 10 -0.69 -3.05 -6.98
CA ILE A 10 0.72 -2.84 -6.59
C ILE A 10 1.72 -3.70 -7.37
N ASN A 11 1.27 -4.56 -8.27
CA ASN A 11 2.14 -5.32 -9.18
C ASN A 11 3.12 -4.40 -9.94
N ASN A 12 2.65 -3.22 -10.35
CA ASN A 12 3.48 -2.22 -11.03
C ASN A 12 4.54 -1.56 -10.12
N CYS A 13 4.47 -1.80 -8.81
CA CYS A 13 5.41 -1.33 -7.80
C CYS A 13 6.53 -2.36 -7.52
N GLU A 14 6.45 -3.58 -8.04
CA GLU A 14 7.31 -4.70 -7.65
C GLU A 14 8.80 -4.38 -7.75
N ASN A 15 9.25 -3.77 -8.84
CA ASN A 15 10.65 -3.33 -8.99
C ASN A 15 11.09 -2.43 -7.84
N PHE A 16 10.27 -1.45 -7.46
CA PHE A 16 10.57 -0.58 -6.34
C PHE A 16 10.52 -1.33 -5.00
N MET A 17 9.59 -2.26 -4.83
CA MET A 17 9.46 -3.06 -3.61
C MET A 17 10.65 -4.02 -3.41
N LEU A 18 11.21 -4.57 -4.49
CA LEU A 18 12.34 -5.49 -4.44
C LEU A 18 13.69 -4.78 -4.26
N HIS A 19 13.90 -3.64 -4.93
CA HIS A 19 15.21 -2.99 -5.02
C HIS A 19 15.31 -1.68 -4.22
N GLY A 20 14.19 -1.02 -3.95
CA GLY A 20 14.12 0.19 -3.15
C GLY A 20 14.84 1.43 -3.70
N PRO A 21 14.76 2.56 -2.98
CA PRO A 21 15.54 3.76 -3.26
C PRO A 21 17.01 3.61 -2.80
N PRO A 22 17.97 4.36 -3.38
CA PRO A 22 17.81 5.53 -4.25
C PRO A 22 17.82 5.26 -5.76
N GLU A 23 17.96 4.00 -6.18
CA GLU A 23 18.26 3.64 -7.58
C GLU A 23 17.04 3.51 -8.49
N MET A 24 15.84 3.34 -7.94
CA MET A 24 14.62 3.13 -8.72
C MET A 24 13.56 4.21 -8.49
N ALA A 25 13.13 4.83 -9.59
CA ALA A 25 11.93 5.66 -9.60
C ALA A 25 10.67 4.77 -9.51
N VAL A 26 9.69 5.20 -8.72
CA VAL A 26 8.37 4.57 -8.71
C VAL A 26 7.72 4.80 -10.07
N SER A 27 7.22 3.75 -10.71
CA SER A 27 6.56 3.87 -12.02
C SER A 27 5.27 4.70 -11.89
N PRO A 28 4.89 5.51 -12.91
CA PRO A 28 3.61 6.21 -12.90
C PRO A 28 2.42 5.26 -12.71
N GLN A 29 2.51 4.05 -13.26
CA GLN A 29 1.50 3.00 -13.15
C GLN A 29 1.36 2.48 -11.71
N CYS A 30 2.47 2.38 -10.96
CA CYS A 30 2.42 2.06 -9.54
C CYS A 30 1.65 3.13 -8.75
N CYS A 31 1.95 4.41 -8.99
CA CYS A 31 1.22 5.50 -8.33
C CYS A 31 -0.26 5.54 -8.71
N GLN A 32 -0.61 5.21 -9.95
CA GLN A 32 -2.01 5.08 -10.36
C GLN A 32 -2.72 3.95 -9.61
N GLY A 33 -2.06 2.81 -9.40
CA GLY A 33 -2.60 1.72 -8.59
C GLY A 33 -2.86 2.12 -7.14
N LEU A 34 -1.92 2.86 -6.53
CA LEU A 34 -2.09 3.41 -5.18
C LEU A 34 -3.23 4.42 -5.10
N LEU A 35 -3.41 5.25 -6.14
CA LEU A 35 -4.54 6.18 -6.20
C LEU A 35 -5.88 5.42 -6.22
N SER A 36 -5.99 4.36 -7.03
CA SER A 36 -7.19 3.52 -7.04
C SER A 36 -7.44 2.85 -5.68
N LEU A 37 -6.39 2.46 -4.96
CA LEU A 37 -6.54 1.97 -3.58
C LEU A 37 -7.04 3.04 -2.62
N ALA A 38 -6.60 4.29 -2.78
CA ALA A 38 -7.08 5.41 -1.99
C ALA A 38 -8.56 5.70 -2.25
N ASP A 39 -8.99 5.62 -3.51
CA ASP A 39 -10.40 5.79 -3.88
C ASP A 39 -11.27 4.72 -3.20
N ILE A 40 -10.85 3.45 -3.25
CA ILE A 40 -11.54 2.33 -2.57
C ILE A 40 -11.55 2.54 -1.05
N ALA A 41 -10.42 2.91 -0.45
CA ALA A 41 -10.32 3.20 0.98
C ALA A 41 -11.17 4.42 1.41
N GLY A 42 -11.54 5.28 0.46
CA GLY A 42 -12.44 6.42 0.63
C GLY A 42 -13.92 6.05 0.63
N GLU A 43 -14.31 4.90 0.08
CA GLU A 43 -15.72 4.52 -0.05
C GLU A 43 -16.41 4.26 1.30
N SER A 44 -15.69 3.66 2.26
CA SER A 44 -16.22 3.39 3.60
C SER A 44 -15.14 3.07 4.62
N ILE A 45 -15.47 3.20 5.91
CA ILE A 45 -14.61 2.76 7.02
C ILE A 45 -14.27 1.26 6.88
N LEU A 46 -15.24 0.44 6.46
CA LEU A 46 -15.01 -0.99 6.24
C LEU A 46 -13.99 -1.25 5.13
N ALA A 47 -14.08 -0.51 4.02
CA ALA A 47 -13.10 -0.60 2.93
C ALA A 47 -11.71 -0.17 3.40
N ARG A 48 -11.61 0.92 4.18
CA ARG A 48 -10.34 1.39 4.73
C ARG A 48 -9.68 0.37 5.65
N LYS A 49 -10.44 -0.24 6.56
CA LYS A 49 -9.97 -1.32 7.44
C LYS A 49 -9.53 -2.55 6.65
N PHE A 50 -10.27 -2.87 5.60
CA PHE A 50 -9.94 -3.97 4.71
C PHE A 50 -8.63 -3.74 3.95
N ILE A 51 -8.45 -2.56 3.32
CA ILE A 51 -7.21 -2.20 2.64
C ILE A 51 -6.04 -2.18 3.62
N CYS A 52 -6.22 -1.65 4.84
CA CYS A 52 -5.20 -1.70 5.89
C CYS A 52 -4.76 -3.14 6.20
N ALA A 53 -5.71 -4.05 6.42
CA ALA A 53 -5.39 -5.43 6.75
C ALA A 53 -4.60 -6.11 5.62
N CYS A 54 -4.98 -5.85 4.37
CA CYS A 54 -4.26 -6.36 3.20
C CYS A 54 -2.83 -5.82 3.12
N ILE A 55 -2.63 -4.52 3.40
CA ILE A 55 -1.31 -3.91 3.39
C ILE A 55 -0.42 -4.52 4.47
N VAL A 56 -0.94 -4.73 5.69
CA VAL A 56 -0.18 -5.37 6.78
C VAL A 56 0.25 -6.79 6.39
N SER A 57 -0.67 -7.62 5.89
CA SER A 57 -0.33 -8.96 5.40
C SER A 57 0.74 -8.94 4.32
N PHE A 58 0.64 -8.00 3.38
CA PHE A 58 1.60 -7.89 2.29
C PHE A 58 2.97 -7.37 2.74
N ILE A 59 3.00 -6.46 3.71
CA ILE A 59 4.24 -6.00 4.32
C ILE A 59 4.95 -7.17 5.02
N ASP A 60 4.21 -8.00 5.75
CA ASP A 60 4.73 -9.20 6.41
C ASP A 60 5.33 -10.18 5.39
N ASP A 61 4.67 -10.38 4.24
CA ASP A 61 5.14 -11.26 3.16
C ASP A 61 6.44 -10.78 2.51
N TYR A 62 6.66 -9.46 2.43
CA TYR A 62 7.85 -8.86 1.79
C TYR A 62 9.03 -8.63 2.77
N GLY A 63 8.87 -8.99 4.04
CA GLY A 63 9.96 -9.10 5.03
C GLY A 63 10.83 -7.83 5.16
N PRO A 64 12.16 -7.89 4.92
CA PRO A 64 13.08 -6.77 5.16
C PRO A 64 12.78 -5.51 4.32
N ASN A 65 11.98 -5.65 3.25
CA ASN A 65 11.56 -4.54 2.40
C ASN A 65 10.25 -3.87 2.86
N ALA A 66 9.70 -4.28 3.99
CA ALA A 66 8.53 -3.68 4.64
C ALA A 66 8.60 -2.14 4.69
N THR A 67 9.76 -1.61 5.10
CA THR A 67 10.01 -0.16 5.19
C THR A 67 10.00 0.54 3.83
N THR A 68 10.28 -0.16 2.74
CA THR A 68 10.23 0.39 1.38
C THR A 68 8.78 0.55 0.92
N ILE A 69 7.93 -0.45 1.21
CA ILE A 69 6.50 -0.43 0.88
C ILE A 69 5.79 0.71 1.62
N ALA A 70 6.12 0.92 2.90
CA ALA A 70 5.55 2.00 3.70
C ALA A 70 5.81 3.41 3.12
N ARG A 71 6.84 3.58 2.29
CA ARG A 71 7.20 4.86 1.67
C ARG A 71 6.45 5.10 0.35
N LEU A 72 5.87 4.08 -0.27
CA LEU A 72 5.20 4.18 -1.56
C LEU A 72 4.09 5.25 -1.60
N PRO A 73 3.15 5.31 -0.62
CA PRO A 73 2.11 6.33 -0.64
C PRO A 73 2.69 7.75 -0.59
N GLY A 74 3.71 7.98 0.24
CA GLY A 74 4.39 9.27 0.35
C GLY A 74 5.12 9.68 -0.93
N LEU A 75 5.78 8.73 -1.60
CA LEU A 75 6.46 8.96 -2.89
C LEU A 75 5.47 9.30 -4.01
N CYS A 76 4.31 8.65 -4.01
CA CYS A 76 3.23 8.92 -4.97
C CYS A 76 2.32 10.08 -4.55
N ARG A 77 2.54 10.70 -3.39
CA ARG A 77 1.70 11.76 -2.81
C ARG A 77 0.23 11.32 -2.64
N VAL A 78 0.02 10.06 -2.33
CA VAL A 78 -1.29 9.45 -2.09
C VAL A 78 -1.53 9.31 -0.59
N SER A 79 -2.74 9.65 -0.15
CA SER A 79 -3.19 9.43 1.22
C SER A 79 -4.28 8.37 1.27
N LEU A 80 -4.03 7.27 1.98
CA LEU A 80 -5.00 6.19 2.17
C LEU A 80 -5.97 6.46 3.33
N GLY A 81 -5.80 7.60 4.04
CA GLY A 81 -6.58 7.93 5.23
C GLY A 81 -6.10 7.25 6.51
N PHE A 82 -4.97 6.54 6.48
CA PHE A 82 -4.30 5.93 7.62
C PHE A 82 -2.79 5.83 7.35
N PRO A 83 -1.94 5.74 8.39
CA PRO A 83 -0.50 5.54 8.19
C PRO A 83 -0.24 4.11 7.72
N VAL A 84 0.65 3.94 6.75
CA VAL A 84 1.12 2.62 6.34
C VAL A 84 2.26 2.21 7.26
N ASP A 85 1.97 1.32 8.20
CA ASP A 85 2.91 0.79 9.20
C ASP A 85 2.61 -0.71 9.43
N PRO A 86 3.61 -1.59 9.52
CA PRO A 86 3.39 -3.02 9.81
C PRO A 86 2.69 -3.27 11.16
N ASN A 87 2.84 -2.38 12.12
CA ASN A 87 2.29 -2.49 13.48
C ASN A 87 0.96 -1.74 13.64
N ILE A 88 0.40 -1.18 12.57
CA ILE A 88 -0.89 -0.49 12.67
C ILE A 88 -1.98 -1.50 13.04
N ASP A 89 -2.78 -1.16 14.06
CA ASP A 89 -3.99 -1.91 14.35
C ASP A 89 -5.16 -1.38 13.52
N CYS A 90 -5.44 -2.06 12.41
CA CYS A 90 -6.50 -1.71 11.47
C CYS A 90 -7.89 -1.60 12.11
N ARG A 91 -8.11 -2.14 13.32
CA ARG A 91 -9.42 -2.05 14.00
C ARG A 91 -9.77 -0.62 14.43
N TYR A 92 -8.76 0.23 14.65
CA TYR A 92 -8.93 1.60 15.14
C TYR A 92 -8.99 2.67 14.04
N ILE A 93 -8.92 2.26 12.77
CA ILE A 93 -9.11 3.18 11.64
C ILE A 93 -10.56 3.68 11.60
N VAL A 94 -10.71 5.00 11.39
CA VAL A 94 -12.00 5.71 11.27
C VAL A 94 -12.14 6.43 9.94
#